data_AF-A0A645A5N1-F1
#
_entry.id   AF-A0A645A5N1-F1
#
_cell.length_a   1.000
_cell.length_b   1.000
_cell.length_c   1.000
_cell.angle_alpha   90.00
_cell.angle_beta   90.00
_cell.angle_gamma   90.00
#
_symmetry.space_group_name_H-M   'P 1'
#
loop_
_entity.id
_entity.type
_entity.pdbx_description
1 polymer ?
#
loop_
_entity_poly.entity_id
_entity_poly.type
_entity_poly.pdbx_seq_one_letter_code
_entity_poly.pdbx_strand_id
1 'polypeptide(L)'
;MNAHTQYSRVVGSDGKTHYYLVPVEDFQRLLAHTKQDEQITIPNAVVKLHLLDELSVIAAWRTYLGLTQEEVAHRLNISQAAYCQMEKAKRPRQASRKRVAQALGLDEQQLSF
;
A
#
# COMPACT_ATOMS: atom_id res chain seq x y z
N MET A 1 32.56 1.50 28.18
CA MET A 1 32.81 0.90 26.85
C MET A 1 31.76 1.46 25.90
N ASN A 2 32.12 2.42 25.06
CA ASN A 2 31.21 2.93 24.03
C ASN A 2 31.28 1.98 22.84
N ALA A 3 30.19 1.27 22.59
CA ALA A 3 30.08 0.42 21.40
C ALA A 3 30.32 1.29 20.17
N HIS A 4 31.27 0.90 19.32
CA HIS A 4 31.53 1.57 18.04
C HIS A 4 30.28 1.43 17.17
N THR A 5 29.41 2.43 17.22
CA THR A 5 28.29 2.52 16.30
C THR A 5 28.85 3.19 15.04
N GLN A 6 28.71 2.56 13.87
CA GLN A 6 29.19 3.13 12.60
C GLN A 6 28.53 4.47 12.23
N TYR A 7 27.49 4.88 12.96
CA TYR A 7 26.70 6.07 12.68
C TYR A 7 26.77 7.04 13.85
N SER A 8 27.01 8.31 13.53
CA SER A 8 26.98 9.38 14.52
C SER A 8 25.55 9.86 14.73
N ARG A 9 25.21 10.20 15.97
CA ARG A 9 23.85 10.60 16.35
C ARG A 9 23.83 12.08 16.72
N VAL A 10 22.90 12.83 16.14
CA VAL A 10 22.66 14.24 16.48
C VAL A 10 21.47 14.31 17.44
N VAL A 11 21.75 14.74 18.66
CA VAL A 11 20.77 14.82 19.75
C VAL A 11 20.42 16.29 19.99
N GLY A 12 19.12 16.59 20.05
CA GLY A 12 18.61 17.92 20.34
C GLY A 12 18.78 18.30 21.81
N SER A 13 18.52 19.57 22.14
CA SER A 13 18.54 20.08 23.52
C SER A 13 17.48 19.43 24.41
N ASP A 14 16.49 18.75 23.83
CA ASP A 14 15.48 17.94 24.50
C ASP A 14 15.96 16.53 24.89
N GLY A 15 17.22 16.19 24.59
CA GLY A 15 17.79 14.86 24.83
C GLY A 15 17.32 13.79 23.84
N LYS A 16 16.49 14.14 22.85
CA LYS A 16 16.01 13.21 21.82
C LYS A 16 16.92 13.24 20.61
N THR A 17 17.02 12.10 19.94
CA THR A 17 17.75 12.01 18.68
C THR A 17 16.90 12.58 17.56
N HIS A 18 17.40 13.60 16.88
CA HIS A 18 16.70 14.20 15.73
C HIS A 18 17.25 13.65 14.41
N TYR A 19 18.56 13.37 14.33
CA TYR A 19 19.19 12.88 13.11
C TYR A 19 20.23 11.80 13.38
N TYR A 20 20.44 10.95 12.37
CA TYR A 20 21.57 10.05 12.26
C TYR A 20 22.42 10.48 11.07
N LEU A 21 23.72 10.62 11.28
CA LEU A 21 24.69 10.82 10.22
C LEU A 21 25.05 9.47 9.64
N VAL A 22 24.65 9.27 8.39
CA VAL A 22 24.88 8.07 7.61
C VAL A 22 25.94 8.40 6.55
N PRO A 23 27.04 7.62 6.44
CA PRO A 23 27.98 7.73 5.34
C PRO A 23 27.27 7.70 3.99
N VAL A 24 27.78 8.47 3.04
CA VAL A 24 27.14 8.66 1.72
C VAL A 24 26.91 7.33 1.01
N GLU A 25 27.86 6.40 1.09
CA GLU A 25 27.76 5.07 0.49
C GLU A 25 26.62 4.24 1.07
N ASP A 26 26.46 4.26 2.39
CA ASP A 26 25.37 3.54 3.08
C ASP A 26 24.02 4.18 2.78
N PHE A 27 23.95 5.51 2.72
CA PHE A 27 22.74 6.22 2.31
C PHE A 27 22.34 5.89 0.86
N GLN A 28 23.32 5.84 -0.05
CA GLN A 28 23.09 5.44 -1.43
C GLN A 28 22.62 3.99 -1.55
N ARG A 29 23.15 3.06 -0.75
CA ARG A 29 22.67 1.67 -0.70
C ARG A 29 21.22 1.58 -0.22
N LEU A 30 20.85 2.33 0.81
CA LEU A 30 19.45 2.40 1.29
C LEU A 30 18.51 2.93 0.20
N LEU A 31 18.93 3.97 -0.53
CA LEU A 31 18.18 4.51 -1.65
C LEU A 31 18.09 3.54 -2.85
N ALA A 32 19.15 2.76 -3.09
CA ALA A 32 19.15 1.77 -4.16
C ALA A 32 18.17 0.62 -3.85
N HIS A 33 18.12 0.12 -2.62
CA HIS A 33 17.16 -0.90 -2.21
C HIS A 33 15.72 -0.42 -2.27
N THR A 34 15.44 0.83 -1.90
CA THR A 34 14.09 1.40 -2.03
C THR A 34 13.64 1.56 -3.49
N LYS A 35 14.56 1.66 -4.45
CA LYS A 35 14.24 1.69 -5.90
C LYS A 35 14.16 0.31 -6.53
N GLN A 36 14.85 -0.69 -5.98
CA GLN A 36 14.80 -2.07 -6.49
C GLN A 36 13.61 -2.87 -5.96
N ASP A 37 13.01 -2.45 -4.84
CA ASP A 37 11.73 -2.97 -4.38
C ASP A 37 10.56 -2.28 -5.10
N GLU A 38 10.49 -2.45 -6.43
CA GLU A 38 9.20 -2.55 -7.15
C GLU A 38 8.43 -3.82 -6.71
N GLN A 39 8.62 -4.27 -5.47
CA GLN A 39 7.79 -5.30 -4.88
C GLN A 39 6.40 -4.70 -4.71
N ILE A 40 5.42 -5.45 -5.14
CA ILE A 40 4.02 -5.14 -4.90
C ILE A 40 3.81 -5.06 -3.39
N THR A 41 3.61 -3.84 -2.91
CA THR A 41 3.37 -3.56 -1.49
C THR A 41 1.89 -3.43 -1.23
N ILE A 42 1.46 -3.92 -0.06
CA ILE A 42 0.09 -3.80 0.41
C ILE A 42 0.14 -3.05 1.75
N PRO A 43 -0.48 -1.87 1.87
CA PRO A 43 -0.51 -1.13 3.12
C PRO A 43 -1.14 -1.95 4.24
N ASN A 44 -0.56 -1.92 5.44
CA ASN A 44 -1.12 -2.61 6.61
C ASN A 44 -2.58 -2.21 6.90
N ALA A 45 -2.96 -0.98 6.58
CA ALA A 45 -4.35 -0.53 6.68
C ALA A 45 -5.31 -1.35 5.80
N VAL A 46 -4.91 -1.66 4.55
CA VAL A 46 -5.71 -2.49 3.64
C VAL A 46 -5.82 -3.92 4.18
N VAL A 47 -4.73 -4.47 4.72
CA VAL A 47 -4.73 -5.81 5.33
C VAL A 47 -5.68 -5.87 6.53
N LYS A 48 -5.67 -4.85 7.41
CA LYS A 48 -6.59 -4.75 8.55
C LYS A 48 -8.04 -4.69 8.10
N LEU A 49 -8.35 -3.83 7.13
CA LEU A 49 -9.71 -3.73 6.57
C LEU A 49 -10.20 -5.08 6.01
N HIS A 50 -9.32 -5.85 5.37
CA HIS A 50 -9.69 -7.16 4.84
C HIS A 50 -9.88 -8.22 5.92
N LEU A 51 -8.91 -8.35 6.84
CA LEU A 51 -8.85 -9.44 7.80
C LEU A 51 -9.66 -9.21 9.08
N LEU A 52 -9.77 -7.96 9.53
CA LEU A 52 -10.44 -7.61 10.79
C LEU A 52 -11.88 -7.11 10.56
N ASP A 53 -12.08 -6.31 9.51
CA ASP A 53 -13.39 -5.73 9.21
C ASP A 53 -14.18 -6.54 8.16
N GLU A 54 -13.64 -7.70 7.76
CA GLU A 54 -14.22 -8.65 6.80
C GLU A 54 -14.61 -8.02 5.44
N LEU A 55 -14.01 -6.88 5.09
CA LEU A 55 -14.22 -6.27 3.79
C LEU A 55 -13.60 -7.14 2.70
N SER A 56 -14.21 -7.20 1.52
CA SER A 56 -13.53 -7.81 0.38
C SER A 56 -12.26 -7.02 0.04
N VAL A 57 -11.27 -7.68 -0.56
CA VAL A 57 -9.99 -7.02 -0.92
C VAL A 57 -10.23 -5.77 -1.78
N ILE A 58 -11.20 -5.81 -2.68
CA ILE A 58 -11.60 -4.66 -3.51
C ILE A 58 -12.17 -3.54 -2.64
N ALA A 59 -13.09 -3.86 -1.72
CA ALA A 59 -13.69 -2.87 -0.83
C ALA A 59 -12.67 -2.26 0.15
N ALA A 60 -11.71 -3.05 0.63
CA ALA A 60 -10.60 -2.59 1.48
C ALA A 60 -9.73 -1.57 0.74
N TRP A 61 -9.31 -1.86 -0.50
CA TRP A 61 -8.55 -0.92 -1.32
C TRP A 61 -9.35 0.34 -1.67
N ARG A 62 -10.61 0.19 -2.08
CA ARG A 62 -11.49 1.34 -2.35
C ARG A 62 -11.58 2.27 -1.13
N THR A 63 -11.78 1.69 0.06
CA THR A 63 -11.88 2.44 1.32
C THR A 63 -10.56 3.12 1.69
N TYR A 64 -9.44 2.43 1.53
CA TYR A 64 -8.11 3.01 1.75
C TYR A 64 -7.80 4.19 0.80
N LEU A 65 -8.26 4.11 -0.45
CA LEU A 65 -8.11 5.16 -1.45
C LEU A 65 -9.16 6.29 -1.30
N GLY A 66 -10.08 6.18 -0.35
CA GLY A 66 -11.13 7.18 -0.12
C GLY A 66 -12.18 7.28 -1.23
N LEU A 67 -12.34 6.21 -2.03
CA LEU A 67 -13.24 6.20 -3.18
C LEU A 67 -14.64 5.67 -2.81
N THR A 68 -15.68 6.19 -3.47
CA THR A 68 -17.04 5.66 -3.36
C THR A 68 -17.29 4.55 -4.38
N GLN A 69 -18.32 3.73 -4.17
CA GLN A 69 -18.73 2.71 -5.14
C GLN A 69 -19.15 3.33 -6.48
N GLU A 70 -19.73 4.54 -6.46
CA GLU A 70 -20.16 5.27 -7.66
C GLU A 70 -18.97 5.75 -8.48
N GLU A 71 -17.94 6.31 -7.83
CA GLU A 71 -16.73 6.77 -8.50
C GLU A 71 -16.00 5.63 -9.21
N VAL A 72 -15.85 4.48 -8.55
CA VAL A 72 -15.19 3.32 -9.17
C VAL A 72 -16.05 2.71 -10.28
N ALA A 73 -17.37 2.66 -10.11
CA ALA A 73 -18.29 2.22 -11.15
C ALA A 73 -18.22 3.12 -12.40
N HIS A 74 -18.14 4.44 -12.20
CA HIS A 74 -17.95 5.42 -13.27
C HIS A 74 -16.62 5.20 -14.01
N ARG A 75 -15.51 5.01 -13.27
CA ARG A 75 -14.20 4.67 -13.88
C ARG A 75 -14.23 3.38 -14.70
N LEU A 76 -15.05 2.41 -14.29
CA LEU A 76 -15.22 1.12 -14.97
C LEU A 76 -16.24 1.15 -16.11
N ASN A 77 -16.97 2.27 -16.28
CA ASN A 77 -18.10 2.43 -17.18
C ASN A 77 -19.18 1.34 -16.99
N ILE A 78 -19.55 1.09 -15.72
CA ILE A 78 -20.60 0.13 -15.32
C ILE A 78 -21.56 0.81 -14.32
N SER A 79 -22.70 0.18 -14.05
CA SER A 79 -23.60 0.66 -13.00
C SER A 79 -22.99 0.43 -11.60
N GLN A 80 -23.34 1.31 -10.66
CA GLN A 80 -22.99 1.14 -9.24
C GLN A 80 -23.43 -0.24 -8.71
N ALA A 81 -24.63 -0.69 -9.07
CA ALA A 81 -25.14 -2.00 -8.68
C ALA A 81 -24.27 -3.16 -9.20
N ALA A 82 -23.76 -3.07 -10.44
CA ALA A 82 -22.83 -4.06 -10.99
C ALA A 82 -21.51 -4.05 -10.21
N TYR A 83 -20.96 -2.88 -9.88
CA TYR A 83 -19.76 -2.78 -9.05
C TYR A 83 -19.96 -3.36 -7.64
N CYS A 84 -21.10 -3.09 -6.99
CA CYS A 84 -21.45 -3.69 -5.70
C CYS A 84 -21.45 -5.22 -5.74
N GLN A 85 -21.93 -5.82 -6.84
CA GLN A 85 -21.88 -7.27 -7.02
C GLN A 85 -20.43 -7.77 -7.19
N MET A 86 -19.58 -7.00 -7.88
CA MET A 86 -18.16 -7.32 -8.02
C MET A 86 -17.42 -7.29 -6.68
N GLU A 87 -17.70 -6.29 -5.82
CA GLU A 87 -17.13 -6.22 -4.47
C GLU A 87 -17.56 -7.39 -3.59
N LYS A 88 -18.81 -7.85 -3.72
CA LYS A 88 -19.35 -8.98 -2.93
C LYS A 88 -18.84 -10.34 -3.41
N ALA A 89 -18.21 -10.41 -4.58
CA ALA A 89 -17.70 -11.66 -5.11
C ALA A 89 -16.49 -12.13 -4.28
N LYS A 90 -16.61 -13.29 -3.60
CA LYS A 90 -15.52 -13.86 -2.79
C LYS A 90 -14.24 -14.14 -3.60
N ARG A 91 -14.39 -14.50 -4.88
CA ARG A 91 -13.27 -14.78 -5.80
C ARG A 91 -13.59 -14.18 -7.18
N PRO A 92 -13.27 -12.90 -7.41
CA PRO A 92 -13.47 -12.29 -8.71
C PRO A 92 -12.60 -12.99 -9.77
N ARG A 93 -13.16 -13.18 -10.98
CA ARG A 93 -12.41 -13.73 -12.12
C ARG A 93 -11.20 -12.83 -12.42
N GLN A 94 -10.11 -13.41 -12.93
CA GLN A 94 -8.88 -12.65 -13.24
C GLN A 94 -9.14 -11.43 -14.11
N ALA A 95 -9.95 -11.56 -15.16
CA ALA A 95 -10.33 -10.45 -16.03
C ALA A 95 -11.06 -9.30 -15.28
N SER A 96 -11.92 -9.65 -14.33
CA SER A 96 -12.63 -8.67 -13.49
C SER A 96 -11.69 -7.99 -12.50
N ARG A 97 -10.78 -8.75 -11.85
CA ARG A 97 -9.76 -8.17 -10.97
C ARG A 97 -8.87 -7.18 -11.70
N LYS A 98 -8.36 -7.56 -12.88
CA LYS A 98 -7.49 -6.69 -13.68
C LYS A 98 -8.15 -5.37 -14.04
N ARG A 99 -9.42 -5.40 -14.45
CA ARG A 99 -10.20 -4.19 -14.71
C ARG A 99 -10.36 -3.31 -13.47
N VAL A 100 -10.66 -3.92 -12.32
CA VAL A 100 -10.82 -3.18 -11.05
C VAL A 100 -9.48 -2.60 -10.59
N ALA A 101 -8.39 -3.36 -10.66
CA ALA A 101 -7.06 -2.90 -10.32
C ALA A 101 -6.69 -1.66 -11.15
N GLN A 102 -6.91 -1.71 -12.47
CA GLN A 102 -6.71 -0.55 -13.36
C GLN A 102 -7.55 0.66 -12.96
N ALA A 103 -8.83 0.47 -12.62
CA ALA A 103 -9.70 1.58 -12.18
C ALA A 103 -9.27 2.21 -10.84
N LEU A 104 -8.61 1.43 -9.98
CA LEU A 104 -8.06 1.88 -8.71
C LEU A 104 -6.62 2.40 -8.83
N GLY A 105 -5.96 2.23 -9.98
CA GLY A 105 -4.54 2.59 -10.18
C GLY A 105 -3.57 1.63 -9.50
N LEU A 106 -3.94 0.36 -9.38
CA LEU A 106 -3.20 -0.70 -8.69
C LEU A 106 -2.70 -1.77 -9.65
N ASP A 107 -1.73 -2.56 -9.19
CA ASP A 107 -1.36 -3.82 -9.83
C ASP A 107 -2.40 -4.92 -9.51
N GLU A 108 -2.62 -5.86 -10.43
CA GLU A 108 -3.59 -6.95 -10.21
C GLU A 108 -3.23 -7.87 -9.04
N GLN A 109 -1.93 -8.00 -8.75
CA GLN A 109 -1.41 -8.79 -7.64
C GLN A 109 -1.72 -8.16 -6.27
N GLN A 110 -1.97 -6.84 -6.23
CA GLN A 110 -2.45 -6.17 -5.01
C GLN A 110 -3.88 -6.57 -4.63
N LEU A 111 -4.62 -7.25 -5.51
CA LEU A 111 -5.98 -7.72 -5.27
C LEU A 111 -6.08 -9.24 -5.04
N SER A 112 -4.96 -9.95 -4.87
CA SER A 112 -4.93 -11.42 -4.86
C SER A 112 -4.37 -12.07 -3.59
N PHE A 113 -4.37 -11.36 -2.47
CA PHE A 113 -3.89 -11.88 -1.17
C PHE A 113 -5.04 -12.39 -0.29
#